data_AF-A0A5C8V9T1-F1
#
_entry.id   AF-A0A5C8V9T1-F1
#
_cell.length_a   1.000
_cell.length_b   1.000
_cell.length_c   1.000
_cell.angle_alpha   90.00
_cell.angle_beta   90.00
_cell.angle_gamma   90.00
#
_symmetry.space_group_name_H-M   'P 1'
#
loop_
_entity.id
_entity.type
_entity.pdbx_description
1 polymer ?
#
loop_
_entity_poly.entity_id
_entity_poly.type
_entity_poly.pdbx_seq_one_letter_code
_entity_poly.pdbx_strand_id
1 'polypeptide(L)'
;MAALLADPFGRQLLSLLTADYGIPGDPGRRVLRHELQQLQLRAQAARAPRSVTLAIRAALAALRAEFSAPLPIAPLPIASGPVAPLGL
;
A
#
# COMPACT_ATOMS: atom_id res chain seq x y z
N MET A 1 13.29 -1.06 -4.15
CA MET A 1 13.82 -1.23 -2.78
C MET A 1 14.66 -0.03 -2.32
N ALA A 2 15.70 0.37 -3.06
CA ALA A 2 16.66 1.41 -2.63
C ALA A 2 16.03 2.77 -2.24
N ALA A 3 15.01 3.23 -2.97
CA ALA A 3 14.33 4.49 -2.66
C ALA A 3 13.54 4.50 -1.34
N LEU A 4 13.02 3.34 -0.91
CA LEU A 4 12.33 3.22 0.38
C LEU A 4 13.31 3.18 1.55
N LEU A 5 14.49 2.58 1.35
CA LEU A 5 15.55 2.55 2.35
C LEU A 5 16.29 3.88 2.48
N ALA A 6 16.22 4.76 1.48
CA ALA A 6 16.78 6.10 1.56
C ALA A 6 15.89 7.06 2.37
N ASP A 7 14.59 6.80 2.42
CA ASP A 7 13.60 7.68 3.06
C ASP A 7 13.25 7.21 4.49
N PRO A 8 13.19 8.12 5.49
CA PRO A 8 12.88 7.74 6.87
C PRO A 8 11.50 7.09 7.02
N PHE A 9 10.49 7.56 6.28
CA PHE A 9 9.16 6.95 6.29
C PHE A 9 9.15 5.59 5.60
N GLY A 10 9.95 5.41 4.55
CA GLY A 10 10.12 4.11 3.90
C GLY A 10 10.78 3.07 4.81
N ARG A 11 11.79 3.46 5.60
CA ARG A 11 12.37 2.60 6.65
C ARG A 11 11.36 2.25 7.73
N GLN A 12 10.59 3.24 8.17
CA GLN A 12 9.57 3.03 9.20
C GLN A 12 8.45 2.11 8.69
N LEU A 13 8.03 2.24 7.43
CA LEU A 13 7.10 1.32 6.79
C LEU A 13 7.65 -0.12 6.81
N LEU A 14 8.91 -0.31 6.41
CA LEU A 14 9.53 -1.64 6.41
C LEU A 14 9.58 -2.22 7.82
N SER A 15 9.97 -1.41 8.82
CA SER A 15 9.98 -1.84 10.23
C SER A 15 8.61 -2.31 10.71
N LEU A 16 7.53 -1.61 10.33
CA LEU A 16 6.15 -2.01 10.66
C LEU A 16 5.74 -3.29 9.91
N LEU A 17 6.19 -3.49 8.68
CA LEU A 17 5.83 -4.70 7.94
C LEU A 17 6.60 -5.94 8.40
N THR A 18 7.79 -5.76 8.98
CA THR A 18 8.62 -6.86 9.51
C THR A 18 8.33 -7.19 10.97
N ALA A 19 7.64 -6.32 11.69
CA ALA A 19 7.32 -6.57 13.09
C ALA A 19 6.19 -7.62 13.21
N ASP A 20 6.26 -8.41 14.28
CA ASP A 20 5.28 -9.46 14.53
C ASP A 20 4.00 -8.84 15.10
N TYR A 21 2.97 -8.75 14.27
CA TYR A 21 1.64 -8.27 14.63
C TYR A 21 0.60 -9.40 14.74
N GLY A 22 1.06 -10.65 14.81
CA GLY A 22 0.20 -11.83 14.85
C GLY A 22 -0.43 -12.21 13.51
N ILE A 23 -1.31 -13.20 13.57
CA ILE A 23 -2.00 -13.76 12.42
C ILE A 23 -3.17 -12.86 11.98
N PRO A 24 -3.65 -12.96 10.73
CA PRO A 24 -4.84 -12.26 10.28
C PRO A 24 -6.02 -12.48 11.24
N GLY A 25 -6.61 -11.40 11.73
CA GLY A 25 -7.70 -11.43 12.72
C GLY A 25 -7.28 -11.08 14.16
N ASP A 26 -5.98 -11.10 14.47
CA ASP A 26 -5.48 -10.72 15.80
C ASP A 26 -5.69 -9.23 16.11
N PRO A 27 -5.78 -8.86 17.41
CA PRO A 27 -5.77 -7.45 17.82
C PRO A 27 -4.51 -6.72 17.36
N GLY A 28 -3.36 -7.42 17.25
CA GLY A 28 -2.10 -6.86 16.74
C GLY A 28 -2.23 -6.31 15.31
N ARG A 29 -3.04 -6.92 14.46
CA ARG A 29 -3.31 -6.43 13.09
C ARG A 29 -4.08 -5.10 13.07
N ARG A 30 -4.93 -4.84 14.08
CA ARG A 30 -5.60 -3.54 14.22
C ARG A 30 -4.60 -2.44 14.58
N VAL A 31 -3.62 -2.77 15.42
CA VAL A 31 -2.51 -1.87 15.77
C VAL A 31 -1.68 -1.57 14.53
N LEU A 32 -1.27 -2.59 13.76
CA LEU A 32 -0.54 -2.39 12.50
C LEU A 32 -1.31 -1.48 11.53
N ARG A 33 -2.62 -1.69 11.37
CA ARG A 33 -3.46 -0.82 10.53
C ARG A 33 -3.44 0.63 11.02
N HIS A 34 -3.54 0.84 12.33
CA HIS A 34 -3.51 2.17 12.93
C HIS A 34 -2.16 2.86 12.70
N GLU A 35 -1.05 2.15 12.95
CA GLU A 35 0.31 2.64 12.73
C GLU A 35 0.55 3.04 11.27
N LEU A 36 0.08 2.22 10.30
CA LEU A 36 0.19 2.55 8.89
C LEU A 36 -0.66 3.77 8.48
N GLN A 37 -1.83 3.96 9.08
CA GLN A 37 -2.65 5.16 8.85
C GLN A 37 -1.97 6.42 9.41
N GLN A 38 -1.40 6.34 10.61
CA GLN A 38 -0.62 7.42 11.20
C GLN A 38 0.62 7.74 10.35
N LEU A 39 1.30 6.71 9.85
CA LEU A 39 2.44 6.87 8.95
C LEU A 39 2.04 7.57 7.65
N GLN A 40 0.88 7.22 7.07
CA GLN A 40 0.35 7.90 5.89
C GLN A 40 0.09 9.38 6.13
N LEU A 41 -0.54 9.73 7.25
CA LEU A 41 -0.85 11.12 7.60
C LEU A 41 0.43 11.95 7.77
N ARG A 42 1.43 11.40 8.47
CA ARG A 42 2.73 12.06 8.65
C ARG A 42 3.48 12.21 7.34
N ALA A 43 3.50 11.16 6.52
CA ALA A 43 4.12 11.19 5.20
C ALA A 43 3.45 12.24 4.29
N GLN A 44 2.12 12.37 4.33
CA GLN A 44 1.40 13.41 3.58
C GLN A 44 1.71 14.82 4.09
N ALA A 45 1.69 15.02 5.41
CA ALA A 45 2.04 16.31 6.03
C ALA A 45 3.48 16.74 5.68
N ALA A 46 4.41 15.79 5.63
CA ALA A 46 5.80 16.02 5.26
C ALA A 46 6.06 16.04 3.75
N ARG A 47 5.03 15.88 2.89
CA ARG A 47 5.16 15.73 1.43
C ARG A 47 6.20 14.67 1.04
N ALA A 48 6.13 13.52 1.67
CA ALA A 48 7.00 12.39 1.39
C ALA A 48 6.95 11.97 -0.09
N PRO A 49 8.01 11.30 -0.60
CA PRO A 49 8.07 10.88 -1.99
C PRO A 49 6.85 10.04 -2.40
N ARG A 50 6.45 10.19 -3.66
CA ARG A 50 5.30 9.46 -4.21
C ARG A 50 5.44 7.95 -4.08
N SER A 51 6.68 7.43 -4.22
CA SER A 51 7.02 6.01 -4.02
C SER A 51 6.67 5.52 -2.62
N VAL A 52 7.03 6.29 -1.58
CA VAL A 52 6.73 5.98 -0.18
C VAL A 52 5.21 6.02 0.05
N THR A 53 4.54 7.07 -0.45
CA THR A 53 3.09 7.21 -0.30
C THR A 53 2.34 6.05 -0.96
N LEU A 54 2.77 5.61 -2.14
CA LEU A 54 2.21 4.45 -2.82
C LEU A 54 2.45 3.15 -2.05
N ALA A 55 3.65 2.96 -1.49
CA ALA A 55 3.97 1.79 -0.70
C ALA A 55 3.11 1.70 0.58
N ILE A 56 2.92 2.82 1.30
CA ILE A 56 2.04 2.88 2.47
C ILE A 56 0.59 2.54 2.07
N ARG A 57 0.09 3.09 0.95
CA ARG A 57 -1.24 2.78 0.44
C ARG A 57 -1.40 1.31 0.07
N ALA A 58 -0.39 0.70 -0.56
CA ALA A 58 -0.40 -0.72 -0.91
C ALA A 58 -0.43 -1.60 0.35
N ALA A 59 0.34 -1.27 1.38
CA ALA A 59 0.32 -1.98 2.66
C ALA A 59 -1.06 -1.90 3.33
N LEU A 60 -1.67 -0.71 3.38
CA LEU A 60 -3.03 -0.54 3.90
C LEU A 60 -4.09 -1.32 3.11
N ALA A 61 -3.94 -1.37 1.78
CA ALA A 61 -4.84 -2.13 0.92
C ALA A 61 -4.71 -3.65 1.15
N ALA A 62 -3.48 -4.16 1.33
CA ALA A 62 -3.23 -5.56 1.64
C ALA A 62 -3.86 -5.95 2.99
N LEU A 63 -3.66 -5.15 4.04
CA LEU A 63 -4.32 -5.34 5.33
C LEU A 63 -5.84 -5.31 5.22
N ARG A 64 -6.40 -4.39 4.42
CA ARG A 64 -7.85 -4.34 4.22
C ARG A 64 -8.37 -5.59 3.52
N ALA A 65 -7.62 -6.18 2.58
CA ALA A 65 -7.96 -7.43 1.93
C ALA A 65 -8.01 -8.61 2.93
N GLU A 66 -7.08 -8.66 3.90
CA GLU A 66 -7.08 -9.68 4.96
C GLU A 66 -8.34 -9.66 5.81
N PHE A 67 -8.86 -8.46 6.14
CA PHE A 67 -10.09 -8.30 6.92
C PHE A 67 -11.37 -8.40 6.09
N SER A 68 -11.27 -8.56 4.77
CA SER A 68 -12.40 -8.36 3.85
C SER A 68 -12.61 -9.50 2.85
N ALA A 69 -12.04 -10.69 3.06
CA ALA A 69 -12.09 -11.76 2.06
C ALA A 69 -13.54 -12.19 1.65
N PRO A 70 -13.81 -12.58 0.38
CA PRO A 70 -13.12 -12.28 -0.87
C PRO A 70 -13.93 -11.28 -1.71
N LEU A 71 -13.27 -10.29 -2.30
CA LEU A 71 -13.75 -9.76 -3.57
C LEU A 71 -12.64 -10.07 -4.59
N PRO A 72 -12.96 -10.79 -5.69
CA PRO A 72 -11.99 -11.01 -6.74
C PRO A 72 -11.58 -9.63 -7.22
N ILE A 73 -10.32 -9.27 -6.96
CA ILE A 73 -9.68 -8.17 -7.66
C ILE A 73 -9.55 -8.69 -9.09
N ALA A 74 -10.58 -8.44 -9.89
CA ALA A 74 -10.44 -8.49 -11.33
C ALA A 74 -9.24 -7.58 -11.64
N PRO A 75 -8.23 -8.06 -12.38
CA PRO A 75 -7.14 -7.20 -12.79
C PRO A 75 -7.77 -6.01 -13.50
N LEU A 76 -7.37 -4.80 -13.10
CA LEU A 76 -7.72 -3.57 -13.80
C LEU A 76 -7.58 -3.83 -15.31
N PRO A 77 -8.59 -3.54 -16.15
CA PRO A 77 -8.35 -3.50 -17.57
C PRO A 77 -7.26 -2.46 -17.77
N ILE A 78 -6.11 -2.93 -18.24
CA ILE A 78 -5.11 -2.07 -18.84
C ILE A 78 -5.89 -1.28 -19.88
N ALA A 79 -6.06 0.02 -19.62
CA ALA A 79 -6.52 0.93 -20.63
C ALA A 79 -5.45 0.91 -21.73
N SER A 80 -5.58 -0.02 -22.67
CA SER A 80 -4.98 0.11 -23.99
C SER A 80 -5.57 1.38 -24.56
N GLY A 81 -4.71 2.41 -24.62
CA GLY A 81 -5.02 3.68 -25.24
C GLY A 81 -5.49 3.51 -26.70
N PRO A 82 -6.04 4.59 -27.26
CA PRO A 82 -6.89 4.55 -28.44
C PRO A 82 -6.06 4.35 -29.70
N VAL A 83 -6.61 3.68 -30.73
CA VAL A 83 -6.55 4.12 -32.15
C VAL A 83 -7.18 3.05 -33.07
N ALA A 84 -8.15 3.56 -33.84
CA ALA A 84 -8.74 3.14 -35.12
C ALA A 84 -8.40 1.79 -35.77
N PRO A 85 -9.38 1.15 -36.44
CA PRO A 85 -9.16 0.55 -37.74
C PRO A 85 -9.52 1.57 -38.83
N LEU A 86 -8.49 2.05 -39.52
CA LEU A 86 -8.57 2.62 -40.85
C LEU A 86 -8.51 1.45 -41.84
N GLY A 87 -9.52 1.31 -42.69
CA GLY A 87 -9.46 0.69 -44.03
C GLY A 87 -9.30 -0.84 -44.12
N LEU A 88 -10.32 -1.51 -44.67
CA LEU A 88 -10.43 -1.82 -46.10
C LEU A 88 -11.80 -2.42 -46.41
#